data_AF-A0A1F6ZHU3-F1
#
_entry.id   AF-A0A1F6ZHU3-F1
#
_cell.length_a   1.000
_cell.length_b   1.000
_cell.length_c   1.000
_cell.angle_alpha   90.00
_cell.angle_beta   90.00
_cell.angle_gamma   90.00
#
_symmetry.space_group_name_H-M   'P 1'
#
loop_
_entity.id
_entity.type
_entity.pdbx_description
1 polymer ?
#
loop_
_entity_poly.entity_id
_entity_poly.type
_entity_poly.pdbx_seq_one_letter_code
_entity_poly.pdbx_strand_id
1 'polypeptide(L)'
;MLEDKRIEEAKNNAIKGINAGIIIKTKESRYTDFFIKNSKDSIDSAKVLFDISSDNKKKESMGMPDFNGFLWVINASYYSMFYMARALLESSGVKIKNDESIHFLVFNALIYYFYSNGKLEKHFIEDFQDA
;
A
#
# COMPACT_ATOMS: atom_id res chain seq x y z
N MET A 1 -13.81 4.97 10.11
CA MET A 1 -12.94 5.03 11.31
C MET A 1 -12.58 3.62 11.73
N LEU A 2 -11.31 3.38 11.96
CA LEU A 2 -10.78 2.08 12.38
C LEU A 2 -11.17 1.79 13.83
N GLU A 3 -11.94 0.73 14.03
CA GLU A 3 -12.41 0.29 15.36
C GLU A 3 -11.33 -0.50 16.12
N ASP A 4 -11.33 -0.38 17.45
CA ASP A 4 -10.37 -1.08 18.32
C ASP A 4 -10.42 -2.61 18.16
N LYS A 5 -11.62 -3.15 17.93
CA LYS A 5 -11.80 -4.59 17.64
C LYS A 5 -11.02 -5.00 16.38
N ARG A 6 -11.08 -4.20 15.33
CA ARG A 6 -10.41 -4.48 14.04
C ARG A 6 -8.90 -4.34 14.16
N ILE A 7 -8.41 -3.37 14.95
CA ILE A 7 -6.99 -3.25 15.32
C ILE A 7 -6.53 -4.54 16.01
N GLU A 8 -7.29 -5.04 16.97
CA GLU A 8 -6.92 -6.23 17.74
C GLU A 8 -6.94 -7.50 16.86
N GLU A 9 -7.93 -7.64 15.98
CA GLU A 9 -7.96 -8.70 14.97
C GLU A 9 -6.73 -8.64 14.05
N ALA A 10 -6.36 -7.43 13.59
CA ALA A 10 -5.19 -7.25 12.73
C ALA A 10 -3.88 -7.62 13.43
N LYS A 11 -3.70 -7.24 14.71
CA LYS A 11 -2.56 -7.68 15.53
C LYS A 11 -2.51 -9.21 15.65
N ASN A 12 -3.65 -9.83 15.97
CA ASN A 12 -3.73 -11.28 16.11
C ASN A 12 -3.40 -12.01 14.80
N ASN A 13 -3.86 -11.48 13.66
CA ASN A 13 -3.54 -12.02 12.35
C ASN A 13 -2.05 -11.85 12.00
N ALA A 14 -1.43 -10.73 12.37
CA ALA A 14 0.01 -10.55 12.22
C ALA A 14 0.79 -11.58 13.03
N ILE A 15 0.41 -11.81 14.30
CA ILE A 15 1.04 -12.82 15.18
C ILE A 15 0.92 -14.22 14.56
N LYS A 16 -0.25 -14.59 14.02
CA LYS A 16 -0.42 -15.86 13.28
C LYS A 16 0.54 -15.96 12.09
N GLY A 17 0.64 -14.90 11.30
CA GLY A 17 1.57 -14.84 10.16
C GLY A 17 3.04 -14.93 10.56
N ILE A 18 3.41 -14.34 11.70
CA ILE A 18 4.76 -14.43 12.29
C ILE A 18 5.05 -15.86 12.74
N ASN A 19 4.15 -16.47 13.50
CA ASN A 19 4.30 -17.84 14.01
C ASN A 19 4.35 -18.87 12.87
N ALA A 20 3.63 -18.63 11.78
CA ALA A 20 3.68 -19.44 10.57
C ALA A 20 4.92 -19.20 9.69
N GLY A 21 5.79 -18.23 10.04
CA GLY A 21 6.98 -17.89 9.26
C GLY A 21 6.68 -17.18 7.92
N ILE A 22 5.45 -16.71 7.72
CA ILE A 22 5.03 -15.94 6.53
C ILE A 22 5.52 -14.49 6.65
N ILE A 23 5.43 -13.91 7.85
CA ILE A 23 5.98 -12.60 8.20
C ILE A 23 7.24 -12.85 9.02
N ILE A 24 8.40 -12.41 8.52
CA ILE A 24 9.69 -12.63 9.19
C ILE A 24 10.42 -11.32 9.44
N LYS A 25 11.32 -11.33 10.42
CA LYS A 25 12.24 -10.22 10.68
C LYS A 25 13.66 -10.62 10.30
N THR A 26 14.32 -9.76 9.53
CA THR A 26 15.67 -9.97 9.02
C THR A 26 16.54 -8.76 9.34
N LYS A 27 17.86 -8.96 9.40
CA LYS A 27 18.82 -7.87 9.65
C LYS A 27 19.06 -6.99 8.41
N GLU A 28 18.66 -7.46 7.23
CA GLU A 28 18.97 -6.81 5.96
C GLU A 28 17.69 -6.31 5.28
N SER A 29 17.59 -5.00 5.09
CA SER A 29 16.69 -4.42 4.09
C SER A 29 17.37 -4.50 2.72
N ARG A 30 16.75 -5.17 1.76
CA ARG A 30 17.28 -5.27 0.38
C ARG A 30 16.37 -4.61 -0.65
N TYR A 31 15.08 -4.48 -0.34
CA TYR A 31 14.08 -4.06 -1.33
C TYR A 31 13.39 -2.73 -0.98
N THR A 32 13.88 -1.97 0.02
CA THR A 32 13.26 -0.68 0.38
C THR A 32 13.21 0.26 -0.83
N ASP A 33 14.33 0.47 -1.52
CA ASP A 33 14.37 1.38 -2.68
C ASP A 33 13.51 0.89 -3.85
N PHE A 34 13.42 -0.43 -4.03
CA PHE A 34 12.52 -1.04 -5.02
C PHE A 34 11.05 -0.68 -4.74
N PHE A 35 10.60 -0.83 -3.49
CA PHE A 35 9.22 -0.47 -3.12
C PHE A 35 8.99 1.05 -3.16
N ILE A 36 9.95 1.86 -2.73
CA ILE A 36 9.84 3.33 -2.87
C ILE A 36 9.71 3.73 -4.34
N LYS A 37 10.50 3.13 -5.22
CA LYS A 37 10.43 3.39 -6.65
C LYS A 37 9.04 3.02 -7.21
N ASN A 38 8.54 1.82 -6.91
CA ASN A 38 7.21 1.41 -7.38
C ASN A 38 6.09 2.29 -6.84
N SER A 39 6.20 2.78 -5.61
CA SER A 39 5.26 3.76 -5.05
C SER A 39 5.25 5.06 -5.86
N LYS A 40 6.44 5.61 -6.15
CA LYS A 40 6.60 6.82 -6.98
C LYS A 40 6.07 6.63 -8.39
N ASP A 41 6.43 5.52 -9.05
CA ASP A 41 5.95 5.20 -10.39
C ASP A 41 4.42 5.05 -10.41
N SER A 42 3.82 4.48 -9.36
CA SER A 42 2.37 4.32 -9.24
C SER A 42 1.65 5.66 -9.07
N ILE A 43 2.16 6.58 -8.23
CA ILE A 43 1.53 7.90 -8.07
C ILE A 43 1.71 8.77 -9.32
N ASP A 44 2.84 8.66 -10.03
CA ASP A 44 3.03 9.38 -11.29
C ASP A 44 2.11 8.83 -12.38
N SER A 45 1.88 7.51 -12.40
CA SER A 45 0.85 6.90 -13.26
C SER A 45 -0.55 7.43 -12.94
N ALA A 46 -0.91 7.54 -11.65
CA ALA A 46 -2.19 8.10 -11.23
C ALA A 46 -2.38 9.55 -11.72
N LYS A 47 -1.33 10.38 -11.65
CA LYS A 47 -1.36 11.76 -12.17
C LYS A 47 -1.60 11.79 -13.68
N VAL A 48 -0.89 10.97 -14.45
CA VAL A 48 -1.07 10.90 -15.91
C VAL A 48 -2.49 10.45 -16.26
N LEU A 49 -3.00 9.44 -15.57
CA LEU A 49 -4.37 8.95 -15.76
C LEU A 49 -5.41 10.02 -15.44
N PHE A 50 -5.21 10.78 -14.37
CA PHE A 50 -6.09 11.88 -13.97
C PHE A 50 -6.07 12.99 -15.02
N ASP A 51 -4.88 13.39 -15.46
CA ASP A 51 -4.67 14.42 -16.46
C ASP A 51 -5.35 14.10 -17.79
N ILE A 52 -5.21 12.87 -18.28
CA ILE A 52 -5.84 12.45 -19.54
C ILE A 52 -7.36 12.33 -19.34
N SER A 53 -7.82 11.79 -18.22
CA SER A 53 -9.27 11.62 -17.96
C SER A 53 -10.01 12.94 -17.83
N SER A 54 -9.33 13.99 -17.35
CA SER A 54 -9.90 15.31 -17.08
C SER A 54 -9.82 16.29 -18.25
N ASP A 55 -9.12 15.94 -19.34
CA ASP A 55 -8.88 16.84 -20.47
C ASP A 55 -9.35 16.21 -21.79
N ASN A 56 -10.47 16.72 -22.31
CA ASN A 56 -11.03 16.27 -23.58
C ASN A 56 -10.09 16.45 -24.77
N LYS A 57 -9.25 17.50 -24.78
CA LYS A 57 -8.29 17.72 -25.87
C LYS A 57 -7.19 16.67 -25.87
N LYS A 58 -6.69 16.28 -24.69
CA LYS A 58 -5.70 15.20 -24.57
C LYS A 58 -6.31 13.87 -25.06
N LYS A 59 -7.53 13.55 -24.64
CA LYS A 59 -8.27 12.36 -25.09
C LYS A 59 -8.42 12.31 -26.61
N GLU A 60 -8.85 13.40 -27.22
CA GLU A 60 -8.97 13.53 -28.67
C GLU A 60 -7.62 13.35 -29.37
N SER A 61 -6.55 14.00 -28.87
CA SER A 61 -5.21 13.90 -29.46
C SER A 61 -4.62 12.48 -29.42
N MET A 62 -5.08 11.64 -28.49
CA MET A 62 -4.69 10.24 -28.36
C MET A 62 -5.62 9.28 -29.11
N GLY A 63 -6.67 9.79 -29.77
CA GLY A 63 -7.67 8.95 -30.45
C GLY A 63 -8.58 8.18 -29.49
N MET A 64 -8.74 8.66 -28.25
CA MET A 64 -9.52 8.01 -27.20
C MET A 64 -10.55 8.98 -26.56
N PRO A 65 -11.48 9.57 -27.33
CA PRO A 65 -12.39 10.63 -26.85
C PRO A 65 -13.23 10.21 -25.64
N ASP A 66 -13.61 8.94 -25.59
CA ASP A 66 -14.45 8.37 -24.53
C ASP A 66 -13.65 7.75 -23.37
N PHE A 67 -12.33 7.95 -23.34
CA PHE A 67 -11.51 7.41 -22.26
C PHE A 67 -11.95 7.96 -20.89
N ASN A 68 -12.19 7.05 -19.96
CA ASN A 68 -12.46 7.35 -18.56
C ASN A 68 -11.50 6.53 -17.68
N GLY A 69 -10.40 7.14 -17.29
CA GLY A 69 -9.37 6.53 -16.47
C GLY A 69 -9.54 6.76 -14.97
N PHE A 70 -10.61 7.39 -14.48
CA PHE A 70 -10.74 7.75 -13.06
C PHE A 70 -10.70 6.53 -12.12
N LEU A 71 -11.26 5.39 -12.54
CA LEU A 71 -11.11 4.12 -11.80
C LEU A 71 -9.63 3.72 -11.66
N TRP A 72 -8.84 3.91 -12.71
CA TRP A 72 -7.41 3.61 -12.71
C TRP A 72 -6.59 4.63 -11.92
N VAL A 73 -7.06 5.88 -11.78
CA VAL A 73 -6.47 6.85 -10.86
C VAL A 73 -6.55 6.33 -9.42
N ILE A 74 -7.72 5.84 -9.01
CA ILE A 74 -7.92 5.25 -7.67
C ILE A 74 -7.00 4.04 -7.50
N ASN A 75 -7.03 3.11 -8.46
CA ASN A 75 -6.22 1.89 -8.42
C ASN A 75 -4.70 2.20 -8.29
N ALA A 76 -4.17 3.08 -9.15
CA ALA A 76 -2.75 3.45 -9.11
C ALA A 76 -2.37 4.22 -7.83
N SER A 77 -3.27 5.05 -7.30
CA SER A 77 -3.07 5.75 -6.02
C SER A 77 -3.01 4.76 -4.85
N TYR A 78 -3.92 3.78 -4.81
CA TYR A 78 -3.89 2.71 -3.83
C TYR A 78 -2.58 1.92 -3.87
N TYR A 79 -2.13 1.53 -5.06
CA TYR A 79 -0.86 0.81 -5.21
C TYR A 79 0.35 1.66 -4.77
N SER A 80 0.30 2.98 -4.98
CA SER A 80 1.32 3.87 -4.42
C SER A 80 1.42 3.74 -2.90
N MET A 81 0.29 3.80 -2.20
CA MET A 81 0.23 3.66 -0.74
C MET A 81 0.66 2.26 -0.29
N PHE A 82 0.21 1.22 -0.98
CA PHE A 82 0.59 -0.16 -0.71
C PHE A 82 2.11 -0.37 -0.83
N TYR A 83 2.74 0.14 -1.88
CA TYR A 83 4.18 0.02 -2.04
C TYR A 83 4.94 0.85 -1.01
N MET A 84 4.44 2.02 -0.59
CA MET A 84 5.05 2.77 0.49
C MET A 84 4.95 2.03 1.84
N ALA A 85 3.80 1.41 2.13
CA ALA A 85 3.62 0.53 3.27
C ALA A 85 4.61 -0.65 3.28
N ARG A 86 4.83 -1.27 2.11
CA ARG A 86 5.85 -2.31 1.91
C ARG A 86 7.26 -1.78 2.16
N ALA A 87 7.58 -0.60 1.64
CA ALA A 87 8.88 0.04 1.87
C ALA A 87 9.16 0.29 3.35
N LEU A 88 8.14 0.76 4.09
CA LEU A 88 8.22 0.99 5.53
C LEU A 88 8.52 -0.31 6.29
N LEU A 89 7.77 -1.39 6.01
CA LEU A 89 8.01 -2.71 6.59
C LEU A 89 9.43 -3.21 6.28
N GLU A 90 9.83 -3.19 5.01
CA GLU A 90 11.15 -3.65 4.55
C GLU A 90 12.28 -2.84 5.19
N SER A 91 12.12 -1.52 5.35
CA SER A 91 13.12 -0.65 5.99
C SER A 91 13.35 -0.98 7.47
N SER A 92 12.35 -1.58 8.12
CA SER A 92 12.44 -2.09 9.49
C SER A 92 12.86 -3.55 9.60
N GLY A 93 13.26 -4.16 8.47
CA GLY A 93 13.67 -5.55 8.35
C GLY A 93 12.51 -6.55 8.33
N VAL A 94 11.25 -6.09 8.23
CA VAL A 94 10.07 -6.96 8.20
C VAL A 94 9.77 -7.37 6.76
N LYS A 95 9.80 -8.68 6.50
CA LYS A 95 9.53 -9.26 5.17
C LYS A 95 8.29 -10.14 5.21
N ILE A 96 7.55 -10.15 4.11
CA ILE A 96 6.41 -11.04 3.89
C ILE A 96 6.77 -11.97 2.74
N LYS A 97 6.77 -13.28 2.99
CA LYS A 97 7.24 -14.32 2.06
C LYS A 97 6.16 -14.85 1.10
N ASN A 98 4.89 -14.56 1.36
CA ASN A 98 3.78 -15.04 0.56
C ASN A 98 3.11 -13.87 -0.17
N ASP A 99 2.86 -14.03 -1.46
CA ASP A 99 2.13 -13.08 -2.29
C ASP A 99 0.60 -13.26 -2.18
N GLU A 100 0.14 -14.45 -1.75
CA GLU A 100 -1.28 -14.68 -1.45
C GLU A 100 -1.71 -13.79 -0.29
N SER A 101 -2.82 -13.06 -0.51
CA SER A 101 -3.36 -12.11 0.48
C SER A 101 -2.35 -11.04 0.93
N ILE A 102 -1.41 -10.63 0.06
CA ILE A 102 -0.34 -9.69 0.43
C ILE A 102 -0.86 -8.38 1.02
N HIS A 103 -1.95 -7.82 0.51
CA HIS A 103 -2.57 -6.60 1.03
C HIS A 103 -3.02 -6.76 2.49
N PHE A 104 -3.66 -7.90 2.79
CA PHE A 104 -4.06 -8.25 4.15
C PHE A 104 -2.86 -8.44 5.07
N LEU A 105 -1.82 -9.12 4.61
CA LEU A 105 -0.59 -9.35 5.39
C LEU A 105 0.16 -8.03 5.66
N VAL A 106 0.24 -7.14 4.68
CA VAL A 106 0.85 -5.81 4.81
C VAL A 106 0.10 -4.96 5.84
N PHE A 107 -1.23 -4.89 5.73
CA PHE A 107 -2.05 -4.15 6.68
C PHE A 107 -1.84 -4.65 8.11
N ASN A 108 -1.95 -5.96 8.33
CA ASN A 108 -1.77 -6.55 9.65
C ASN A 108 -0.35 -6.33 10.20
N ALA A 109 0.68 -6.45 9.35
CA ALA A 109 2.07 -6.20 9.74
C ALA A 109 2.30 -4.73 10.10
N LEU A 110 1.72 -3.78 9.36
CA LEU A 110 1.77 -2.35 9.70
C LEU A 110 1.14 -2.07 11.06
N ILE A 111 -0.05 -2.65 11.31
CA ILE A 111 -0.73 -2.51 12.61
C ILE A 111 0.19 -3.01 13.73
N TYR A 112 0.73 -4.22 13.60
CA TYR A 112 1.53 -4.84 14.65
C TYR A 112 2.87 -4.15 14.89
N TYR A 113 3.62 -3.81 13.82
CA TYR A 113 4.98 -3.29 13.97
C TYR A 113 5.06 -1.77 14.17
N PHE A 114 4.09 -1.01 13.65
CA PHE A 114 4.16 0.44 13.65
C PHE A 114 3.06 1.10 14.47
N TYR A 115 1.78 0.86 14.15
CA TYR A 115 0.67 1.51 14.84
C TYR A 115 0.60 1.13 16.32
N SER A 116 0.61 -0.18 16.62
CA SER A 116 0.48 -0.70 17.99
C SER A 116 1.63 -0.29 18.92
N ASN A 117 2.75 0.15 18.34
CA ASN A 117 3.94 0.59 19.06
C ASN A 117 4.09 2.12 19.06
N GLY A 118 3.06 2.86 18.65
CA GLY A 118 3.06 4.33 18.64
C GLY A 118 3.99 4.96 17.59
N LYS A 119 4.43 4.22 16.58
CA LYS A 119 5.35 4.71 15.52
C LYS A 119 4.64 5.25 14.30
N LEU A 120 3.32 5.06 14.20
CA LEU A 120 2.50 5.52 13.10
C LEU A 120 1.16 5.99 13.65
N GLU A 121 0.71 7.16 13.20
CA GLU A 121 -0.56 7.74 13.62
C GLU A 121 -1.75 7.01 12.98
N LYS A 122 -2.91 7.06 13.66
CA LYS A 122 -4.12 6.33 13.25
C LYS A 122 -4.60 6.73 11.85
N HIS A 123 -4.55 8.02 11.53
CA HIS A 123 -5.08 8.54 10.28
C HIS A 123 -4.38 7.93 9.05
N PHE A 124 -3.06 7.68 9.10
CA PHE A 124 -2.35 7.01 8.01
C PHE A 124 -2.79 5.57 7.77
N ILE A 125 -3.22 4.87 8.82
CA ILE A 125 -3.77 3.51 8.70
C ILE A 125 -5.18 3.56 8.13
N GLU A 126 -5.99 4.52 8.55
CA GLU A 126 -7.36 4.73 8.04
C GLU A 126 -7.33 5.05 6.55
N ASP A 127 -6.47 5.98 6.13
CA ASP A 127 -6.27 6.31 4.72
C ASP A 127 -5.87 5.08 3.89
N PHE A 128 -4.95 4.25 4.40
CA PHE A 128 -4.50 3.04 3.70
C PHE A 128 -5.57 1.95 3.61
N GLN A 129 -6.50 1.93 4.57
CA GLN A 129 -7.58 0.96 4.58
C GLN A 129 -8.73 1.37 3.65
N ASP A 130 -8.98 2.67 3.53
CA ASP A 130 -10.12 3.24 2.83
C ASP A 130 -9.80 3.59 1.36
N ALA A 131 -8.52 3.53 0.97
CA ALA A 131 -8.03 3.63 -0.42
C ALA A 131 -8.34 2.37 -1.24
#